data_AF-A0A8T6VBC2-F1
#
_entry.id   AF-A0A8T6VBC2-F1
#
_cell.length_a   1.000
_cell.length_b   1.000
_cell.length_c   1.000
_cell.angle_alpha   90.00
_cell.angle_beta   90.00
_cell.angle_gamma   90.00
#
_symmetry.space_group_name_H-M   'P 1'
#
loop_
_entity.id
_entity.type
_entity.pdbx_description
1 polymer ?
#
loop_
_entity_poly.entity_id
_entity_poly.type
_entity_poly.pdbx_seq_one_letter_code
_entity_poly.pdbx_strand_id
1 'polypeptide(L)'
;MKDFSEDTKLIAVEEQISQSLEMLTQMELKKLELEIRKEFIESTSSKENVAYERVLEEIRAIEDKISEIKTEEIHSNIPLNSIPKRALQYFRLRRKVEIQEKIFEFLVPQL
;
A
#
# COMPACT_ATOMS: atom_id res chain seq x y z
N MET A 1 20.77 25.15 -20.94
CA MET A 1 19.97 25.67 -19.80
C MET A 1 18.53 25.17 -19.79
N LYS A 2 17.95 24.72 -20.92
CA LYS A 2 16.60 24.12 -20.93
C LYS A 2 16.57 22.66 -20.44
N ASP A 3 17.64 21.90 -20.66
CA ASP A 3 17.63 20.45 -20.42
C ASP A 3 17.73 20.06 -18.94
N PHE A 4 18.38 20.87 -18.10
CA PHE A 4 18.55 20.58 -16.66
C PHE A 4 17.23 20.69 -15.85
N SER A 5 16.26 21.46 -16.35
CA SER A 5 14.95 21.66 -15.70
C SER A 5 13.96 20.54 -15.98
N GLU A 6 14.16 19.75 -17.04
CA GLU A 6 13.32 18.59 -17.36
C GLU A 6 13.77 17.38 -16.52
N ASP A 7 15.08 17.16 -16.39
CA ASP A 7 15.66 16.08 -15.59
C ASP A 7 15.33 16.20 -14.10
N THR A 8 15.43 17.41 -13.52
CA THR A 8 15.11 17.63 -12.10
C THR A 8 13.63 17.44 -11.79
N LYS A 9 12.74 17.77 -12.74
CA LYS A 9 11.30 17.49 -12.60
C LYS A 9 11.02 16.00 -12.67
N LEU A 10 11.65 15.29 -13.60
CA LEU A 10 11.54 13.83 -13.73
C LEU A 10 12.00 13.09 -12.46
N ILE A 11 13.12 13.50 -11.87
CA ILE A 11 13.63 12.91 -10.62
C ILE A 11 12.65 13.15 -9.45
N ALA A 12 12.12 14.37 -9.31
CA ALA A 12 11.13 14.68 -8.27
C ALA A 12 9.81 13.91 -8.45
N VAL A 13 9.42 13.62 -9.70
CA VAL A 13 8.24 12.80 -10.02
C VAL A 13 8.46 11.35 -9.59
N GLU A 14 9.62 10.77 -9.90
CA GLU A 14 9.96 9.40 -9.51
C GLU A 14 10.02 9.23 -7.99
N GLU A 15 10.54 10.23 -7.28
CA GLU A 15 10.60 10.23 -5.82
C GLU A 15 9.21 10.30 -5.17
N GLN A 16 8.32 11.19 -5.65
CA GLN A 16 6.95 11.29 -5.13
C GLN A 16 6.12 10.04 -5.40
N ILE A 17 6.29 9.43 -6.57
CA ILE A 17 5.62 8.16 -6.91
C ILE A 17 6.14 7.04 -6.02
N SER A 18 7.45 6.99 -5.80
CA SER A 18 8.07 5.98 -4.94
C SER A 18 7.58 6.10 -3.51
N GLN A 19 7.51 7.31 -2.95
CA GLN A 19 6.98 7.57 -1.60
C GLN A 19 5.50 7.22 -1.49
N SER A 20 4.69 7.57 -2.48
CA SER A 20 3.26 7.23 -2.50
C SER A 20 3.04 5.72 -2.58
N LEU A 21 3.87 5.03 -3.37
CA LEU A 21 3.84 3.58 -3.49
C LEU A 21 4.30 2.91 -2.19
N GLU A 22 5.36 3.40 -1.56
CA GLU A 22 5.84 2.91 -0.27
C GLU A 22 4.75 3.06 0.80
N MET A 23 4.12 4.23 0.90
CA MET A 23 3.00 4.47 1.82
C MET A 23 1.85 3.48 1.57
N LEU A 24 1.50 3.27 0.30
CA LEU A 24 0.43 2.34 -0.08
C LEU A 24 0.79 0.88 0.22
N THR A 25 2.05 0.49 0.00
CA THR A 25 2.58 -0.82 0.39
C THR A 25 2.46 -0.99 1.90
N GLN A 26 2.93 -0.02 2.71
CA GLN A 26 2.85 -0.09 4.17
C GLN A 26 1.40 -0.25 4.67
N MET A 27 0.45 0.44 4.04
CA MET A 27 -0.96 0.30 4.39
C MET A 27 -1.54 -1.07 4.03
N GLU A 28 -1.17 -1.64 2.89
CA GLU A 28 -1.58 -2.99 2.50
C GLU A 28 -0.99 -4.05 3.43
N LEU A 29 0.24 -3.87 3.88
CA LEU A 29 0.84 -4.73 4.90
C LEU A 29 0.10 -4.62 6.23
N LYS A 30 -0.25 -3.40 6.64
CA LYS A 30 -1.01 -3.21 7.88
C LYS A 30 -2.38 -3.85 7.82
N LYS A 31 -3.05 -3.75 6.67
CA LYS A 31 -4.33 -4.45 6.43
C LYS A 31 -4.15 -5.97 6.60
N LEU A 32 -3.14 -6.55 5.97
CA LEU A 32 -2.88 -7.99 6.06
C LEU A 32 -2.64 -8.44 7.52
N GLU A 33 -1.84 -7.69 8.28
CA GLU A 33 -1.60 -7.97 9.70
C GLU A 33 -2.91 -8.02 10.50
N LEU A 34 -3.83 -7.09 10.23
CA LEU A 34 -5.14 -7.04 10.88
C LEU A 34 -6.05 -8.19 10.43
N GLU A 35 -6.04 -8.56 9.15
CA GLU A 35 -6.80 -9.71 8.64
C GLU A 35 -6.37 -11.01 9.32
N ILE A 36 -5.07 -11.21 9.50
CA ILE A 36 -4.53 -12.37 10.22
C ILE A 36 -4.93 -12.34 11.69
N ARG A 37 -4.83 -11.15 12.33
CA ARG A 37 -5.28 -10.98 13.72
C ARG A 37 -6.77 -11.29 13.89
N LYS A 38 -7.59 -10.89 12.92
CA LYS A 38 -9.02 -11.21 12.88
C LYS A 38 -9.25 -12.72 12.83
N GLU A 39 -8.54 -13.44 11.95
CA GLU A 39 -8.63 -14.91 11.84
C GLU A 39 -8.17 -15.62 13.12
N PHE A 40 -7.12 -15.12 13.78
CA PHE A 40 -6.70 -15.64 15.08
C PHE A 40 -7.78 -15.43 16.16
N ILE A 41 -8.40 -14.26 16.22
CA ILE A 41 -9.50 -14.01 17.18
C ILE A 41 -10.71 -14.90 16.85
N GLU A 42 -11.05 -15.06 15.58
CA GLU A 42 -12.17 -15.92 15.13
C GLU A 42 -11.95 -17.39 15.47
N SER A 43 -10.70 -17.86 15.42
CA SER A 43 -10.36 -19.25 15.77
C SER A 43 -10.26 -19.50 17.28
N THR A 44 -10.02 -18.47 18.08
CA THR A 44 -9.84 -18.58 19.54
C THR A 44 -11.03 -18.06 20.35
N SER A 45 -11.96 -17.33 19.72
CA SER A 45 -13.11 -16.67 20.35
C SER A 45 -14.31 -16.63 19.41
N SER A 46 -15.50 -16.35 19.95
CA SER A 46 -16.70 -16.07 19.15
C SER A 46 -16.55 -14.77 18.34
N LYS A 47 -17.22 -14.69 17.19
CA LYS A 47 -17.38 -13.47 16.37
C LYS A 47 -18.05 -12.31 17.13
N GLU A 48 -18.76 -12.60 18.22
CA GLU A 48 -19.35 -11.59 19.11
C GLU A 48 -18.33 -10.94 20.07
N ASN A 49 -17.05 -11.33 19.99
CA ASN A 49 -16.00 -10.73 20.81
C ASN A 49 -15.77 -9.27 20.40
N VAL A 50 -15.80 -8.35 21.36
CA VAL A 50 -15.51 -6.92 21.15
C VAL A 50 -14.16 -6.69 20.45
N ALA A 51 -13.17 -7.56 20.68
CA ALA A 51 -11.88 -7.51 19.99
C ALA A 51 -12.00 -7.84 18.49
N TYR A 52 -12.92 -8.71 18.10
CA TYR A 52 -13.18 -9.05 16.69
C TYR A 52 -13.79 -7.83 15.96
N GLU A 53 -14.81 -7.21 16.55
CA GLU A 53 -15.45 -6.03 15.99
C GLU A 53 -14.49 -4.84 15.86
N ARG A 54 -13.62 -4.62 16.87
CA ARG A 54 -12.58 -3.58 16.78
C ARG A 54 -11.61 -3.80 15.63
N VAL A 55 -11.14 -5.04 15.44
CA VAL A 55 -10.24 -5.34 14.33
C VAL A 55 -10.95 -5.19 12.98
N LEU A 56 -12.23 -5.51 12.88
CA LEU A 56 -13.03 -5.24 11.68
C LEU A 56 -13.15 -3.75 11.37
N GLU A 57 -13.38 -2.90 12.36
CA GLU A 57 -13.41 -1.44 12.19
C GLU A 57 -12.04 -0.91 11.73
N GLU A 58 -10.95 -1.40 12.32
CA GLU A 58 -9.58 -1.03 11.92
C GLU A 58 -9.30 -1.44 10.46
N ILE A 59 -9.73 -2.63 10.03
CA ILE A 59 -9.60 -3.08 8.63
C ILE A 59 -10.37 -2.14 7.69
N ARG A 60 -11.62 -1.80 8.02
CA ARG A 60 -12.44 -0.91 7.18
C ARG A 60 -11.80 0.47 7.04
N ALA A 61 -11.32 1.05 8.13
CA ALA A 61 -10.67 2.36 8.10
C ALA A 61 -9.42 2.36 7.21
N ILE A 62 -8.63 1.28 7.23
CA ILE A 62 -7.48 1.13 6.35
C ILE A 62 -7.89 0.91 4.89
N GLU A 63 -8.94 0.12 4.63
CA GLU A 63 -9.48 -0.08 3.29
C GLU A 63 -9.99 1.22 2.66
N ASP A 64 -10.74 2.00 3.44
CA ASP A 64 -11.22 3.32 3.02
C ASP A 64 -10.04 4.22 2.67
N LYS A 65 -9.00 4.25 3.51
CA LYS A 65 -7.83 5.09 3.26
C LYS A 65 -6.99 4.61 2.06
N ILE A 66 -6.88 3.30 1.86
CA ILE A 66 -6.27 2.71 0.66
C ILE A 66 -7.07 3.08 -0.59
N SER A 67 -8.40 3.07 -0.50
CA SER A 67 -9.31 3.45 -1.59
C SER A 67 -9.18 4.94 -1.91
N GLU A 68 -9.12 5.81 -0.91
CA GLU A 68 -8.84 7.24 -1.07
C GLU A 68 -7.51 7.45 -1.81
N ILE A 69 -6.41 6.82 -1.39
CA ILE A 69 -5.10 6.97 -2.05
C ILE A 69 -5.11 6.42 -3.49
N LYS A 70 -5.96 5.43 -3.78
CA LYS A 70 -6.12 4.86 -5.13
C LYS A 70 -7.03 5.68 -6.04
N THR A 71 -7.96 6.45 -5.48
CA THR A 71 -9.00 7.19 -6.22
C THR A 71 -8.78 8.69 -6.26
N GLU A 72 -8.21 9.30 -5.22
CA GLU A 72 -7.59 10.61 -5.32
C GLU A 72 -6.51 10.49 -6.39
N GLU A 73 -6.60 11.30 -7.46
CA GLU A 73 -5.43 11.62 -8.26
C GLU A 73 -4.38 12.02 -7.25
N ILE A 74 -3.39 11.14 -7.03
CA ILE A 74 -2.33 11.23 -6.02
C ILE A 74 -2.14 12.72 -5.73
N HIS A 75 -2.39 13.19 -4.50
CA HIS A 75 -2.16 14.58 -4.08
C HIS A 75 -0.69 15.06 -4.23
N SER A 76 0.08 14.38 -5.07
CA SER A 76 1.14 14.93 -5.89
C SER A 76 0.57 16.02 -6.81
N ASN A 77 1.21 17.18 -6.83
CA ASN A 77 0.97 18.22 -7.84
C ASN A 77 1.38 17.77 -9.28
N ILE A 78 1.33 16.48 -9.58
CA ILE A 78 1.84 15.90 -10.82
C ILE A 78 0.72 15.11 -11.49
N PRO A 79 0.32 15.48 -12.71
CA PRO A 79 -0.67 14.73 -13.45
C PRO A 79 -0.15 13.32 -13.73
N LEU A 80 -0.82 12.29 -13.19
CA LEU A 80 -0.56 10.86 -13.48
C LEU A 80 -0.43 10.53 -14.98
N ASN A 81 -1.01 11.39 -15.83
CA ASN A 81 -0.96 11.33 -17.28
C ASN A 81 0.44 11.59 -17.88
N SER A 82 1.39 12.16 -17.12
CA SER A 82 2.77 12.42 -17.56
C SER A 82 3.74 11.28 -17.23
N ILE A 83 3.31 10.24 -16.52
CA ILE A 83 4.16 9.11 -16.15
C ILE A 83 4.29 8.16 -17.35
N PRO A 84 5.51 7.86 -17.82
CA PRO A 84 5.71 6.87 -18.88
C PRO A 84 5.09 5.53 -18.48
N LYS A 85 4.25 4.96 -19.36
CA LYS A 85 3.52 3.70 -19.09
C LYS A 85 4.40 2.54 -18.58
N ARG A 86 5.69 2.53 -18.97
CA ARG A 86 6.67 1.53 -18.52
C ARG A 86 7.06 1.71 -17.05
N ALA A 87 7.21 2.94 -16.58
CA ALA A 87 7.47 3.24 -15.18
C ALA A 87 6.29 2.80 -14.31
N LEU A 88 5.06 3.12 -14.72
CA LEU A 88 3.84 2.66 -14.04
C LEU A 88 3.77 1.12 -13.93
N GLN A 89 4.14 0.41 -15.00
CA GLN A 89 4.20 -1.06 -14.97
C GLN A 89 5.29 -1.59 -14.04
N TYR A 90 6.48 -1.01 -14.07
CA TYR A 90 7.58 -1.36 -13.18
C TYR A 90 7.16 -1.19 -11.71
N PHE A 91 6.54 -0.06 -11.38
CA PHE A 91 6.04 0.23 -10.03
C PHE A 91 4.96 -0.75 -9.58
N ARG A 92 4.00 -1.09 -10.46
CA ARG A 92 3.00 -2.14 -10.19
C ARG A 92 3.62 -3.49 -9.91
N LEU A 93 4.68 -3.85 -10.65
CA LEU A 93 5.34 -5.14 -10.50
C LEU A 93 6.16 -5.19 -9.21
N ARG A 94 6.90 -4.11 -8.89
CA ARG A 94 7.64 -3.97 -7.64
C ARG A 94 6.75 -4.10 -6.41
N ARG A 95 5.59 -3.42 -6.40
CA ARG A 95 4.60 -3.55 -5.33
C ARG A 95 4.14 -4.99 -5.13
N LYS A 96 3.88 -5.74 -6.20
CA LYS A 96 3.47 -7.15 -6.10
C LYS A 96 4.55 -8.00 -5.43
N VAL A 97 5.82 -7.76 -5.77
CA VAL A 97 6.96 -8.47 -5.17
C VAL A 97 7.09 -8.13 -3.69
N GLU A 98 7.06 -6.85 -3.32
CA GLU A 98 7.16 -6.40 -1.92
C GLU A 98 6.04 -7.00 -1.04
N ILE A 99 4.80 -7.07 -1.55
CA ILE A 99 3.69 -7.71 -0.84
C ILE A 99 3.96 -9.21 -0.64
N GLN A 100 4.43 -9.90 -1.68
CA GLN A 100 4.73 -11.33 -1.60
C GLN A 100 5.87 -11.63 -0.64
N GLU A 101 6.94 -10.84 -0.66
CA GLU A 101 8.07 -10.95 0.26
C GLU A 101 7.61 -10.78 1.71
N LYS A 102 6.75 -9.79 1.99
CA LYS A 102 6.26 -9.53 3.34
C LYS A 102 5.27 -10.58 3.83
N ILE A 103 4.41 -11.10 2.97
CA ILE A 103 3.58 -12.28 3.29
C ILE A 103 4.49 -13.44 3.69
N PHE A 104 5.55 -13.68 2.92
CA PHE A 104 6.49 -14.76 3.20
C PHE A 104 7.23 -14.54 4.52
N GLU A 105 7.78 -13.34 4.78
CA GLU A 105 8.41 -12.99 6.05
C GLU A 105 7.48 -13.17 7.26
N PHE A 106 6.18 -12.91 7.09
CA PHE A 106 5.21 -13.10 8.15
C PHE A 106 4.84 -14.57 8.38
N LEU A 107 4.79 -15.39 7.32
CA LEU A 107 4.44 -16.82 7.40
C LEU A 107 5.62 -17.70 7.86
N VAL A 108 6.86 -17.35 7.51
CA VAL A 108 8.06 -18.15 7.86
C VAL A 108 8.22 -18.39 9.37
N PRO A 109 7.96 -17.44 10.28
CA PRO A 109 8.00 -17.68 11.71
C PRO A 109 6.93 -18.66 12.24
N GLN A 110 5.92 -19.02 11.43
CA GLN A 110 4.81 -19.90 11.82
C GLN A 110 5.00 -21.36 11.37
N LEU A 111 6.08 -21.67 10.63
CA LEU A 111 6.48 -23.02 10.20
C LEU A 111 7.63 -23.55 11.05
#